data_AF-A0A662R135-F1
#
_entry.id   AF-A0A662R135-F1
#
_cell.length_a   1.000
_cell.length_b   1.000
_cell.length_c   1.000
_cell.angle_alpha   90.00
_cell.angle_beta   90.00
_cell.angle_gamma   90.00
#
_symmetry.space_group_name_H-M   'P 1'
#
loop_
_entity.id
_entity.type
_entity.pdbx_description
1 polymer ?
#
loop_
_entity_poly.entity_id
_entity_poly.type
_entity_poly.pdbx_seq_one_letter_code
_entity_poly.pdbx_strand_id
1 'polypeptide(L)' 'SLLTKLEIPFLVCINNFNLNLNNTAKIESFCREHDVEVVGKIPFDKGVLEAFRIGSTIVEEFPESTASIAIKELYNEVIR' A
#
# COMPACT_ATOMS: atom_id res chain seq x y z
N SER A 1 15.39 0.37 -13.82
CA SER A 1 14.71 1.51 -13.16
C SER A 1 15.63 2.06 -12.05
N LEU A 2 15.19 3.03 -11.22
CA LEU A 2 15.96 3.42 -10.03
C LEU A 2 16.18 2.22 -9.08
N LEU A 3 15.17 1.35 -8.97
CA LEU A 3 15.22 0.11 -8.19
C LEU A 3 16.38 -0.80 -8.61
N THR A 4 16.63 -0.92 -9.92
CA THR A 4 17.72 -1.78 -10.43
C THR A 4 19.11 -1.14 -10.37
N LYS A 5 19.22 0.12 -9.92
CA LYS A 5 20.49 0.87 -9.86
C LYS A 5 21.00 1.08 -8.45
N LEU A 6 20.16 0.87 -7.45
CA LEU A 6 20.51 1.02 -6.04
C LEU A 6 20.58 -0.37 -5.41
N GLU A 7 21.70 -0.70 -4.78
CA GLU A 7 21.88 -1.96 -4.03
C GLU A 7 21.24 -1.86 -2.63
N ILE A 8 19.98 -1.39 -2.57
CA ILE A 8 19.20 -1.28 -1.33
C ILE A 8 18.00 -2.21 -1.40
N PRO A 9 17.63 -2.89 -0.30
CA PRO A 9 16.37 -3.64 -0.26
C PRO A 9 15.19 -2.72 -0.55
N PHE A 10 14.25 -3.19 -1.37
CA PHE A 10 13.03 -2.48 -1.71
C PHE A 10 11.83 -3.38 -1.55
N LEU A 11 10.75 -2.80 -1.01
CA LEU A 11 9.45 -3.43 -0.87
C LEU A 11 8.41 -2.53 -1.53
N VAL A 12 7.38 -3.12 -2.12
CA VAL A 12 6.27 -2.37 -2.75
C VAL A 12 4.97 -2.65 -2.02
N CYS A 13 4.20 -1.60 -1.76
CA CYS A 13 2.78 -1.71 -1.44
C CYS A 13 1.94 -1.01 -2.50
N ILE A 14 0.78 -1.57 -2.84
CA ILE A 14 -0.12 -0.98 -3.84
C ILE A 14 -1.24 -0.25 -3.12
N ASN A 15 -1.23 1.08 -3.19
CA ASN A 15 -2.27 1.92 -2.63
C ASN A 15 -3.52 1.97 -3.55
N ASN A 16 -4.70 2.12 -2.94
CA ASN A 16 -5.99 2.21 -3.62
C ASN A 16 -6.23 1.11 -4.67
N PHE A 17 -5.78 -0.12 -4.40
CA PHE A 17 -5.62 -1.16 -5.43
C PHE A 17 -6.94 -1.56 -6.13
N ASN A 18 -8.07 -1.41 -5.45
CA ASN A 18 -9.39 -1.77 -5.95
C ASN A 18 -10.04 -0.69 -6.83
N LEU A 19 -9.45 0.51 -6.98
CA LEU A 19 -9.95 1.52 -7.93
C LEU A 19 -9.81 1.07 -9.38
N ASN A 20 -8.76 0.31 -9.69
CA ASN A 20 -8.51 -0.19 -11.03
C ASN A 20 -7.69 -1.48 -10.96
N LEU A 21 -8.40 -2.61 -10.94
CA LEU A 21 -7.78 -3.94 -10.88
C LEU A 21 -6.88 -4.25 -12.08
N ASN A 22 -7.17 -3.69 -13.26
CA ASN A 22 -6.31 -3.85 -14.43
C ASN A 22 -4.96 -3.14 -14.24
N ASN A 23 -4.96 -1.93 -13.67
CA ASN A 23 -3.71 -1.25 -13.33
C ASN A 23 -2.97 -1.94 -12.19
N THR A 24 -3.68 -2.44 -11.18
CA THR A 24 -3.08 -3.25 -10.11
C THR A 24 -2.36 -4.47 -10.69
N ALA A 25 -2.99 -5.22 -11.59
CA ALA A 25 -2.38 -6.37 -12.24
C ALA A 25 -1.13 -6.01 -13.07
N LYS A 26 -1.11 -4.82 -13.70
CA LYS A 26 0.07 -4.31 -14.41
C LYS A 26 1.22 -3.99 -13.46
N ILE A 27 0.93 -3.37 -12.31
CA ILE A 27 1.93 -3.06 -11.28
C ILE A 27 2.50 -4.37 -10.71
N GLU A 28 1.66 -5.34 -10.38
CA GLU A 28 2.08 -6.65 -9.88
C GLU A 28 2.95 -7.39 -10.90
N SER A 29 2.59 -7.34 -12.19
CA SER A 29 3.38 -7.96 -13.25
C SER A 29 4.74 -7.28 -13.40
N PHE A 30 4.79 -5.95 -13.36
CA PHE A 30 6.05 -5.19 -13.37
C PHE A 30 6.95 -5.55 -12.18
N CYS A 31 6.40 -5.61 -10.97
CA CYS A 31 7.14 -6.00 -9.78
C CYS A 31 7.70 -7.43 -9.91
N ARG A 32 6.88 -8.38 -10.35
CA ARG A 32 7.29 -9.78 -10.58
C ARG A 32 8.38 -9.91 -11.63
N GLU A 33 8.29 -9.17 -12.74
CA GLU A 33 9.31 -9.16 -13.81
C GLU A 33 10.66 -8.61 -13.35
N HIS A 34 10.67 -7.80 -12.30
CA HIS A 34 11.86 -7.16 -11.75
C HIS A 34 12.31 -7.75 -10.39
N ASP A 35 11.76 -8.89 -9.97
CA ASP A 35 12.05 -9.53 -8.68
C ASP A 35 11.86 -8.58 -7.48
N VAL A 36 10.80 -7.76 -7.55
CA VAL A 36 10.40 -6.82 -6.49
C VAL A 36 9.21 -7.41 -5.75
N GLU A 37 9.34 -7.56 -4.43
CA GLU A 37 8.26 -8.04 -3.59
C GLU A 37 7.15 -7.00 -3.41
N VAL A 38 5.90 -7.43 -3.63
CA VAL A 38 4.71 -6.66 -3.25
C VAL A 38 4.23 -7.17 -1.89
N VAL A 39 4.58 -6.47 -0.82
CA VAL A 39 4.33 -6.86 0.58
C VAL A 39 2.89 -6.60 1.05
N GLY A 40 2.11 -5.82 0.30
CA GLY A 40 0.69 -5.64 0.62
C GLY A 40 -0.03 -4.65 -0.27
N LYS A 41 -1.33 -4.52 -0.04
CA LYS A 41 -2.22 -3.65 -0.81
C LYS A 41 -3.19 -2.96 0.13
N ILE A 42 -3.39 -1.67 -0.07
CA ILE A 42 -4.34 -0.87 0.72
C ILE A 42 -5.57 -0.62 -0.16
N PRO A 43 -6.77 -1.04 0.26
CA PRO A 43 -7.99 -0.75 -0.49
C PRO A 43 -8.29 0.75 -0.46
N PHE A 44 -8.99 1.23 -1.49
CA PHE A 44 -9.55 2.57 -1.46
C PHE A 44 -10.60 2.68 -0.36
N ASP A 45 -10.44 3.70 0.47
CA ASP A 45 -11.31 4.01 1.58
C ASP A 45 -11.48 5.53 1.67
N LYS A 46 -12.73 6.00 1.68
CA LYS A 46 -13.03 7.44 1.79
C LYS A 46 -12.63 8.00 3.16
N GLY A 47 -12.52 7.15 4.18
CA GLY A 47 -12.05 7.53 5.51
C GLY A 47 -10.65 8.14 5.51
N VAL A 48 -9.80 7.82 4.51
CA VAL A 48 -8.48 8.44 4.36
C VAL A 48 -8.62 9.95 4.16
N LEU A 49 -9.54 10.37 3.28
CA LEU A 49 -9.76 11.78 2.97
C LEU A 49 -10.44 12.51 4.13
N GLU A 50 -11.38 11.87 4.80
CA GLU A 50 -12.06 12.47 5.96
C GLU A 50 -11.11 12.69 7.13
N ALA A 51 -10.25 11.71 7.45
CA ALA A 51 -9.24 11.86 8.49
C ALA A 51 -8.22 12.95 8.14
N PHE A 52 -7.75 12.97 6.88
CA PHE A 52 -6.85 14.01 6.39
C PHE A 52 -7.45 15.42 6.52
N ARG A 53 -8.74 15.59 6.22
CA ARG A 53 -9.44 16.88 6.27
C ARG A 53 -9.46 17.49 7.69
N ILE A 54 -9.41 16.66 8.72
CA ILE A 54 -9.38 17.10 10.12
C ILE A 54 -7.97 17.07 10.73
N GLY A 55 -6.92 16.86 9.90
CA GLY A 55 -5.53 16.85 10.34
C GLY A 55 -5.14 15.59 11.13
N SER A 56 -5.86 14.49 10.93
CA SER A 56 -5.65 13.21 11.62
C SER A 56 -5.32 12.09 10.62
N THR A 57 -5.00 10.91 11.11
CA THR A 57 -4.75 9.73 10.26
C THR A 57 -5.94 8.78 10.25
N ILE A 58 -6.09 8.00 9.17
CA ILE A 58 -7.20 7.03 9.11
C ILE A 58 -7.11 5.98 10.21
N VAL A 59 -5.89 5.58 10.61
CA VAL A 59 -5.67 4.59 11.67
C VAL A 59 -6.13 5.07 13.04
N GLU A 60 -6.13 6.38 13.28
CA GLU A 60 -6.62 7.03 14.50
C GLU A 60 -8.14 7.25 14.46
N GLU A 61 -8.66 7.85 13.38
CA GLU A 61 -10.08 8.25 13.29
C GLU A 61 -11.01 7.09 12.95
N PHE A 62 -10.54 6.15 12.15
CA PHE A 62 -11.32 5.02 11.64
C PHE A 62 -10.53 3.71 11.82
N PRO A 63 -10.25 3.27 13.06
CA PRO A 63 -9.34 2.16 13.33
C PRO A 63 -9.77 0.82 12.73
N GLU A 64 -11.08 0.65 12.49
CA GLU A 64 -11.72 -0.56 11.94
C GLU A 64 -12.02 -0.44 10.43
N SER A 65 -11.56 0.63 9.78
CA SER A 65 -11.72 0.79 8.33
C SER A 65 -10.85 -0.23 7.58
N THR A 66 -11.24 -0.53 6.34
CA THR A 66 -10.51 -1.52 5.53
C THR A 66 -9.09 -1.06 5.22
N ALA A 67 -8.88 0.23 4.98
CA ALA A 67 -7.55 0.80 4.81
C ALA A 67 -6.76 0.80 6.12
N SER A 68 -7.37 1.12 7.27
CA SER A 68 -6.68 1.08 8.57
C SER A 68 -6.20 -0.32 8.94
N ILE A 69 -7.04 -1.34 8.74
CA ILE A 69 -6.70 -2.74 8.97
C ILE A 69 -5.52 -3.14 8.06
N ALA A 70 -5.63 -2.87 6.75
CA ALA A 70 -4.58 -3.18 5.79
C ALA A 70 -3.24 -2.47 6.09
N ILE A 71 -3.28 -1.21 6.57
CA ILE A 71 -2.08 -0.47 6.98
C ILE A 71 -1.43 -1.12 8.21
N LYS A 72 -2.22 -1.51 9.21
CA LYS A 72 -1.72 -2.20 10.42
C LYS A 72 -1.10 -3.56 10.10
N GLU A 73 -1.76 -4.33 9.23
CA GLU A 73 -1.24 -5.61 8.74
C GLU A 73 0.06 -5.42 7.96
N LEU A 74 0.11 -4.44 7.04
CA LEU A 74 1.30 -4.09 6.27
C LEU A 74 2.45 -3.65 7.17
N TYR A 75 2.18 -2.82 8.18
CA TYR A 75 3.18 -2.41 9.16
C TYR A 75 3.80 -3.64 9.85
N ASN A 76 2.96 -4.56 10.34
CA ASN A 76 3.41 -5.79 10.99
C ASN A 76 4.16 -6.75 10.06
N GLU A 77 3.98 -6.68 8.75
CA GLU A 77 4.75 -7.45 7.77
C GLU A 77 6.14 -6.84 7.57
N VAL A 78 6.22 -5.52 7.45
CA VAL A 78 7.46 -4.78 7.15
C VAL A 78 8.42 -4.72 8.34
N ILE A 79 7.90 -4.66 9.58
CA ILE A 79 8.74 -4.54 10.79
C ILE A 79 9.24 -5.89 11.34
N ARG A 80 8.93 -7.01 10.67
CA ARG A 80 9.46 -8.33 11.05
C ARG A 80 10.98 -8.37 10.95
#